data_AF-A0A8S1ZR22-F1
#
_entry.id   AF-A0A8S1ZR22-F1
#
_cell.length_a   1.000
_cell.length_b   1.000
_cell.length_c   1.000
_cell.angle_alpha   90.00
_cell.angle_beta   90.00
_cell.angle_gamma   90.00
#
_symmetry.space_group_name_H-M   'P 1'
#
loop_
_entity.id
_entity.type
_entity.pdbx_description
1 polymer ?
#
loop_
_entity_poly.entity_id
_entity_poly.type
_entity_poly.pdbx_seq_one_letter_code
_entity_poly.pdbx_strand_id
1 'polypeptide(L)'
;MADEVILLNFWPSMFGMRTMIALEEKGVKKTWATKGEELEAATKEYIEILKTLQCELGDKPYFGGDKFGFVDIVLIGYYSWFPAYQKFGNFSIEPECSKLMAWGKRCMQRASVAKALPDSEKVVGYLYEPADKIWQTKGEEQETAKKEYIEALKILESELGDKPYFGGDTFGFVDIAMTGYYSWFEASEKLANFSIEPECPTLMASAKRCLQRESVVKSLHDSEKILAFAYKIRKIYYYIDKKTYVPCKALWSETGEKQEAAKMEFIEVLKTLDSELGDNPFFGGNEFGLVDIAFIGFYSWFRTYEEVANLSIVAKFPKLISWAQRCLKRESVAKALPDSDKVLKSVSDHRKIVLEID
;
A
#
# COMPACT_ATOMS: atom_id res chain seq x y z
N MET A 1 15.26 9.22 -24.26
CA MET A 1 13.88 8.82 -23.96
C MET A 1 14.01 7.49 -23.24
N ALA A 2 14.03 7.54 -21.90
CA ALA A 2 14.08 6.33 -21.10
C ALA A 2 12.65 5.82 -20.99
N ASP A 3 12.44 4.54 -21.30
CA ASP A 3 11.15 3.87 -21.24
C ASP A 3 10.50 4.14 -19.88
N GLU A 4 9.35 4.80 -19.90
CA GLU A 4 8.59 5.15 -18.72
C GLU A 4 8.01 3.87 -18.13
N VAL A 5 8.65 3.35 -17.09
CA VAL A 5 8.19 2.15 -16.38
C VAL A 5 6.97 2.52 -15.57
N ILE A 6 5.79 2.27 -16.13
CA ILE A 6 4.51 2.45 -15.44
C ILE A 6 4.32 1.25 -14.49
N LEU A 7 4.26 1.54 -13.19
CA LEU A 7 4.01 0.51 -12.20
C LEU A 7 2.51 0.40 -11.93
N LEU A 8 1.96 -0.75 -12.31
CA LEU A 8 0.65 -1.19 -11.84
C LEU A 8 0.67 -1.42 -10.34
N ASN A 9 0.00 -0.57 -9.57
CA ASN A 9 -0.22 -0.84 -8.15
C ASN A 9 -1.59 -0.39 -7.67
N PHE A 10 -2.25 -1.31 -6.97
CA PHE A 10 -3.39 -1.09 -6.12
C PHE A 10 -3.00 -1.49 -4.68
N TRP A 11 -2.64 -0.51 -3.84
CA TRP A 11 -2.41 -0.61 -2.37
C TRP A 11 -1.38 -1.68 -1.87
N PRO A 12 -0.99 -1.69 -0.58
CA PRO A 12 0.36 -1.99 -0.09
C PRO A 12 0.67 -3.48 0.04
N SER A 13 0.56 -4.24 -1.05
CA SER A 13 1.15 -5.58 -1.07
C SER A 13 2.67 -5.49 -0.84
N MET A 14 3.21 -6.41 -0.06
CA MET A 14 4.65 -6.51 0.21
C MET A 14 5.50 -6.61 -1.08
N PHE A 15 4.91 -7.15 -2.15
CA PHE A 15 5.48 -7.19 -3.49
C PHE A 15 5.46 -5.83 -4.19
N GLY A 16 4.35 -5.10 -4.11
CA GLY A 16 4.24 -3.72 -4.61
C GLY A 16 5.26 -2.81 -3.93
N MET A 17 5.38 -2.88 -2.60
CA MET A 17 6.32 -2.09 -1.81
C MET A 17 7.79 -2.34 -2.19
N ARG A 18 8.21 -3.59 -2.37
CA ARG A 18 9.59 -3.93 -2.82
C ARG A 18 9.92 -3.31 -4.17
N THR A 19 8.95 -3.32 -5.08
CA THR A 19 9.09 -2.71 -6.40
C THR A 19 9.09 -1.18 -6.32
N MET A 20 8.45 -0.60 -5.30
CA MET A 20 8.56 0.84 -5.00
C MET A 20 9.99 1.21 -4.60
N ILE A 21 10.53 0.52 -3.59
CA ILE A 21 11.89 0.72 -3.07
C ILE A 21 12.93 0.58 -4.20
N ALA A 22 12.82 -0.47 -5.03
CA ALA A 22 13.76 -0.73 -6.14
C ALA A 22 13.89 0.41 -7.15
N LEU A 23 12.80 1.12 -7.38
CA LEU A 23 12.73 2.15 -8.41
C LEU A 23 13.05 3.53 -7.84
N GLU A 24 12.74 3.78 -6.57
CA GLU A 24 13.22 4.97 -5.84
C GLU A 24 14.76 4.97 -5.78
N GLU A 25 15.40 3.84 -5.49
CA GLU A 25 16.87 3.73 -5.50
C GLU A 25 17.50 3.93 -6.89
N LYS A 26 16.74 3.65 -7.95
CA LYS A 26 17.17 3.83 -9.34
C LYS A 26 16.89 5.24 -9.87
N GLY A 27 16.46 6.18 -9.02
CA GLY A 27 16.14 7.55 -9.40
C GLY A 27 14.94 7.68 -10.33
N VAL A 28 14.10 6.64 -10.39
CA VAL A 28 12.89 6.65 -11.21
C VAL A 28 11.81 7.41 -10.43
N LYS A 29 11.53 8.64 -10.88
CA LYS A 29 10.44 9.47 -10.33
C LYS A 29 9.11 8.76 -10.52
N LYS A 30 8.34 8.66 -9.45
CA LYS A 30 7.02 8.02 -9.47
C LYS A 30 5.94 8.93 -8.93
N THR A 31 4.82 8.92 -9.63
CA THR A 31 3.52 9.44 -9.20
C THR A 31 2.86 8.37 -8.33
N TRP A 32 2.43 8.75 -7.14
CA TRP A 32 1.79 7.83 -6.19
C TRP A 32 0.58 8.50 -5.53
N ALA A 33 -0.63 8.17 -5.96
CA ALA A 33 -1.80 7.98 -5.09
C ALA A 33 -3.01 7.55 -5.93
N THR A 34 -3.35 6.27 -5.96
CA THR A 34 -4.54 5.85 -6.72
C THR A 34 -5.82 5.99 -5.88
N LYS A 35 -6.37 7.21 -5.91
CA LYS A 35 -7.81 7.49 -5.92
C LYS A 35 -8.07 8.46 -7.08
N GLY A 36 -9.18 8.28 -7.81
CA GLY A 36 -9.50 9.10 -9.00
C GLY A 36 -8.86 8.57 -10.30
N GLU A 37 -8.51 9.46 -11.23
CA GLU A 37 -8.11 9.12 -12.61
C GLU A 37 -6.86 8.21 -12.69
N GLU A 38 -5.90 8.33 -11.77
CA GLU A 38 -4.72 7.45 -11.73
C GLU A 38 -5.07 6.01 -11.37
N LEU A 39 -6.12 5.80 -10.55
CA LEU A 39 -6.60 4.47 -10.23
C LEU A 39 -7.25 3.80 -11.44
N GLU A 40 -8.01 4.59 -12.20
CA GLU A 40 -8.65 4.13 -13.43
C GLU A 40 -7.60 3.76 -14.49
N ALA A 41 -6.52 4.55 -14.60
CA ALA A 41 -5.40 4.25 -15.49
C ALA A 41 -4.69 2.93 -15.11
N ALA A 42 -4.33 2.73 -13.84
CA ALA A 42 -3.70 1.50 -13.37
C ALA A 42 -4.63 0.29 -13.51
N THR A 43 -5.93 0.46 -13.25
CA THR A 43 -6.94 -0.59 -13.47
C THR A 43 -7.00 -0.98 -14.93
N LYS A 44 -7.02 0.01 -15.82
CA LYS A 44 -7.06 -0.21 -17.27
C LYS A 44 -5.83 -0.95 -17.76
N GLU A 45 -4.64 -0.53 -17.37
CA GLU A 45 -3.40 -1.23 -17.72
C GLU A 45 -3.36 -2.66 -17.18
N TYR A 46 -3.84 -2.89 -15.96
CA TYR A 46 -3.90 -4.23 -15.38
C TYR A 46 -4.85 -5.13 -16.17
N ILE A 47 -6.01 -4.59 -16.55
CA ILE A 47 -6.96 -5.27 -17.42
C ILE A 47 -6.36 -5.55 -18.81
N GLU A 48 -5.56 -4.67 -19.39
CA GLU A 48 -4.86 -4.93 -20.66
C GLU A 48 -3.85 -6.10 -20.55
N ILE A 49 -3.15 -6.24 -19.42
CA ILE A 49 -2.32 -7.42 -19.17
C ILE A 49 -3.18 -8.68 -19.10
N LEU A 50 -4.30 -8.64 -18.38
CA LEU A 50 -5.21 -9.78 -18.30
C LEU A 50 -5.84 -10.12 -19.66
N LYS A 51 -6.12 -9.14 -20.51
CA LYS A 51 -6.58 -9.35 -21.89
C LYS A 51 -5.52 -10.02 -22.74
N THR A 52 -4.25 -9.67 -22.56
CA THR A 52 -3.13 -10.34 -23.24
C THR A 52 -3.07 -11.81 -22.83
N LEU A 53 -3.14 -12.11 -21.52
CA LEU A 53 -3.21 -13.48 -21.03
C LEU A 53 -4.43 -14.24 -21.55
N GLN A 54 -5.59 -13.58 -21.60
CA GLN A 54 -6.80 -14.16 -22.17
C GLN A 54 -6.65 -14.44 -23.68
N CYS A 55 -5.99 -13.55 -24.42
CA CYS A 55 -5.74 -13.74 -25.85
C CYS A 55 -4.86 -14.98 -26.09
N GLU A 56 -3.81 -15.13 -25.30
CA GLU A 56 -2.92 -16.30 -25.33
C GLU A 56 -3.64 -17.60 -24.93
N LEU A 57 -4.57 -17.53 -23.97
CA LEU A 57 -5.43 -18.65 -23.63
C LEU A 57 -6.36 -19.02 -24.80
N GLY A 58 -6.92 -18.03 -25.50
CA GLY A 58 -7.83 -18.24 -26.62
C GLY A 58 -9.05 -19.08 -26.21
N ASP A 59 -9.36 -20.12 -26.98
CA ASP A 59 -10.43 -21.09 -26.67
C ASP A 59 -9.90 -22.38 -26.04
N LYS A 60 -8.60 -22.42 -25.72
CA LYS A 60 -7.99 -23.60 -25.11
C LYS A 60 -8.54 -23.78 -23.69
N PRO A 61 -8.78 -25.03 -23.25
CA PRO A 61 -9.26 -25.28 -21.89
C PRO A 61 -8.19 -24.93 -20.83
N TYR A 62 -6.91 -24.94 -21.23
CA TYR A 62 -5.74 -24.61 -20.42
C TYR A 62 -4.70 -23.87 -21.28
N PHE A 63 -3.77 -23.14 -20.66
CA PHE A 63 -2.65 -22.52 -21.37
C PHE A 63 -1.74 -23.57 -22.03
N GLY A 64 -1.68 -24.78 -21.46
CA GLY A 64 -1.06 -25.96 -22.09
C GLY A 64 -1.85 -26.60 -23.23
N GLY A 65 -2.89 -25.94 -23.76
CA GLY A 65 -3.80 -26.52 -24.75
C GLY A 65 -4.86 -27.39 -24.08
N ASP A 66 -4.96 -28.65 -24.49
CA ASP A 66 -5.94 -29.60 -23.92
C ASP A 66 -5.56 -30.12 -22.53
N LYS A 67 -4.30 -29.91 -22.11
CA LYS A 67 -3.76 -30.42 -20.85
C LYS A 67 -3.41 -29.28 -19.92
N PHE A 68 -3.79 -29.45 -18.65
CA PHE A 68 -3.34 -28.58 -17.55
C PHE A 68 -1.81 -28.70 -17.43
N GLY A 69 -1.11 -27.60 -17.70
CA GLY A 69 0.34 -27.58 -17.83
C GLY A 69 1.02 -26.60 -16.88
N PHE A 70 2.32 -26.40 -17.11
CA PHE A 70 3.16 -25.56 -16.25
C PHE A 70 2.65 -24.11 -16.17
N VAL A 71 2.25 -23.51 -17.29
CA VAL A 71 1.72 -22.14 -17.32
C VAL A 71 0.44 -22.04 -16.49
N ASP A 72 -0.41 -23.06 -16.53
CA ASP A 72 -1.63 -23.10 -15.72
C ASP A 72 -1.31 -23.15 -14.22
N ILE A 73 -0.29 -23.94 -13.83
CA ILE A 73 0.18 -24.04 -12.44
C ILE A 73 0.71 -22.70 -11.93
N VAL A 74 1.44 -21.97 -12.76
CA VAL A 74 2.00 -20.66 -12.38
C VAL A 74 0.89 -19.63 -12.25
N LEU A 75 0.01 -19.52 -13.25
CA LEU A 75 -1.01 -18.48 -13.29
C LEU A 75 -2.14 -18.73 -12.28
N ILE A 76 -2.46 -19.98 -11.94
CA ILE A 76 -3.59 -20.26 -11.03
C ILE A 76 -3.32 -19.76 -9.61
N GLY A 77 -2.05 -19.66 -9.21
CA GLY A 77 -1.65 -19.02 -7.97
C GLY A 77 -1.89 -17.50 -7.95
N TYR A 78 -2.01 -16.84 -9.11
CA TYR A 78 -2.41 -15.43 -9.21
C TYR A 78 -3.93 -15.27 -9.25
N TYR A 79 -4.65 -16.20 -9.89
CA TYR A 79 -6.12 -16.18 -9.94
C TYR A 79 -6.75 -16.17 -8.54
N SER A 80 -6.15 -16.86 -7.56
CA SER A 80 -6.63 -16.82 -6.16
C SER A 80 -6.57 -15.42 -5.52
N TRP A 81 -5.83 -14.47 -6.11
CA TRP A 81 -5.79 -13.07 -5.66
C TRP A 81 -6.75 -12.15 -6.42
N PHE A 82 -7.43 -12.63 -7.48
CA PHE A 82 -8.34 -11.79 -8.26
C PHE A 82 -9.49 -11.19 -7.43
N PRO A 83 -10.11 -11.91 -6.47
CA PRO A 83 -11.10 -11.31 -5.58
C PRO A 83 -10.51 -10.17 -4.73
N ALA A 84 -9.27 -10.31 -4.27
CA ALA A 84 -8.56 -9.25 -3.57
C ALA A 84 -8.42 -8.01 -4.45
N TYR A 85 -7.90 -8.20 -5.67
CA TYR A 85 -7.68 -7.10 -6.61
C TYR A 85 -8.97 -6.40 -6.99
N GLN A 86 -10.06 -7.13 -7.23
CA GLN A 86 -11.36 -6.53 -7.53
C GLN A 86 -11.94 -5.77 -6.34
N LYS A 87 -11.86 -6.33 -5.12
CA LYS A 87 -12.37 -5.70 -3.89
C LYS A 87 -11.62 -4.43 -3.56
N PHE A 88 -10.30 -4.50 -3.54
CA PHE A 88 -9.46 -3.34 -3.27
C PHE A 88 -9.62 -2.37 -4.43
N GLY A 89 -9.40 -2.84 -5.65
CA GLY A 89 -9.57 -2.18 -6.95
C GLY A 89 -10.82 -1.36 -7.19
N ASN A 90 -11.93 -1.78 -6.58
CA ASN A 90 -13.27 -1.39 -6.96
C ASN A 90 -13.53 -1.54 -8.47
N PHE A 91 -13.05 -2.64 -9.07
CA PHE A 91 -13.28 -2.99 -10.48
C PHE A 91 -13.68 -4.45 -10.64
N SER A 92 -14.15 -4.83 -11.82
CA SER A 92 -14.50 -6.22 -12.16
C SER A 92 -13.69 -6.72 -13.35
N ILE A 93 -13.13 -7.92 -13.22
CA ILE A 93 -12.32 -8.57 -14.26
C ILE A 93 -13.21 -9.31 -15.27
N GLU A 94 -14.31 -9.90 -14.82
CA GLU A 94 -15.19 -10.77 -15.64
C GLU A 94 -15.70 -10.10 -16.94
N PRO A 95 -16.12 -8.81 -16.96
CA PRO A 95 -16.61 -8.17 -18.19
C PRO A 95 -15.57 -8.10 -19.31
N GLU A 96 -14.29 -7.97 -18.97
CA GLU A 96 -13.22 -7.78 -19.94
C GLU A 96 -12.41 -9.06 -20.19
N CYS A 97 -12.37 -9.95 -19.19
CA CYS A 97 -11.54 -11.15 -19.17
C CYS A 97 -12.33 -12.43 -18.80
N SER A 98 -13.51 -12.63 -19.39
CA SER A 98 -14.42 -13.75 -19.09
C SER A 98 -13.85 -15.15 -19.34
N LYS A 99 -13.04 -15.35 -20.41
CA LYS A 99 -12.41 -16.65 -20.68
C LYS A 99 -11.34 -16.96 -19.65
N LEU A 100 -10.58 -15.95 -19.22
CA LEU A 100 -9.60 -16.10 -18.15
C LEU A 100 -10.30 -16.46 -16.82
N MET A 101 -11.42 -15.81 -16.50
CA MET A 101 -12.23 -16.16 -15.32
C MET A 101 -12.78 -17.60 -15.40
N ALA A 102 -13.27 -18.02 -16.57
CA ALA A 102 -13.75 -19.38 -16.79
C ALA A 102 -12.62 -20.42 -16.66
N TRP A 103 -11.42 -20.10 -17.13
CA TRP A 103 -10.23 -20.92 -16.93
C TRP A 103 -9.88 -21.06 -15.44
N GLY A 104 -9.85 -19.96 -14.69
CA GLY A 104 -9.56 -20.00 -13.25
C GLY A 104 -10.57 -20.86 -12.48
N LYS A 105 -11.88 -20.68 -12.75
CA LYS A 105 -12.96 -21.52 -12.19
C LYS A 105 -12.74 -23.01 -12.51
N ARG A 106 -12.39 -23.34 -13.76
CA ARG A 106 -12.10 -24.72 -14.19
C ARG A 106 -10.88 -25.31 -13.50
N CYS A 107 -9.82 -24.53 -13.33
CA CYS A 107 -8.62 -24.95 -12.61
C CYS A 107 -8.94 -25.24 -11.14
N MET A 108 -9.78 -24.43 -10.48
CA MET A 108 -10.22 -24.65 -9.10
C MET A 108 -11.10 -25.90 -8.92
N GLN A 109 -11.73 -26.42 -9.98
CA GLN A 109 -12.45 -27.71 -9.92
C GLN A 109 -11.51 -28.92 -9.87
N ARG A 110 -10.22 -28.75 -10.15
CA ARG A 110 -9.24 -29.84 -10.07
C ARG A 110 -8.91 -30.11 -8.60
N ALA A 111 -9.10 -31.34 -8.15
CA ALA A 111 -8.83 -31.72 -6.76
C ALA A 111 -7.42 -31.36 -6.28
N SER A 112 -6.40 -31.49 -7.14
CA SER A 112 -5.02 -31.11 -6.81
C SER A 112 -4.82 -29.61 -6.63
N VAL A 113 -5.56 -28.78 -7.36
CA VAL A 113 -5.50 -27.32 -7.26
C VAL A 113 -6.32 -26.84 -6.07
N ALA A 114 -7.56 -27.33 -5.91
CA ALA A 114 -8.43 -27.01 -4.79
C ALA A 114 -7.82 -27.36 -3.42
N LYS A 115 -7.02 -28.43 -3.37
CA LYS A 115 -6.28 -28.83 -2.17
C LYS A 115 -5.04 -27.96 -1.92
N ALA A 116 -4.41 -27.45 -2.98
CA ALA A 116 -3.14 -26.73 -2.88
C ALA A 116 -3.31 -25.21 -2.71
N LEU A 117 -4.41 -24.63 -3.20
CA LEU A 117 -4.68 -23.20 -3.09
C LEU A 117 -5.73 -22.94 -2.00
N PRO A 118 -5.48 -22.00 -1.07
CA PRO A 118 -6.48 -21.63 -0.10
C PRO A 118 -7.66 -20.94 -0.81
N ASP A 119 -8.82 -20.95 -0.15
CA ASP A 119 -9.94 -20.08 -0.54
C ASP A 119 -9.43 -18.64 -0.70
N SER A 120 -9.69 -18.04 -1.86
CA SER A 120 -9.22 -16.69 -2.23
C SER A 120 -9.58 -15.61 -1.22
N GLU A 121 -10.71 -15.74 -0.52
CA GLU A 121 -11.07 -14.80 0.56
C GLU A 121 -10.24 -15.05 1.83
N LYS A 122 -9.79 -16.28 2.05
CA LYS A 122 -8.90 -16.65 3.17
C LYS A 122 -7.45 -16.22 2.93
N VAL A 123 -6.93 -16.26 1.70
CA VAL A 123 -5.53 -15.85 1.42
C VAL A 123 -5.27 -14.39 1.82
N VAL A 124 -6.22 -13.50 1.52
CA VAL A 124 -6.14 -12.06 1.86
C VAL A 124 -6.30 -11.83 3.36
N GLY A 125 -7.22 -12.57 4.00
CA GLY A 125 -7.53 -12.39 5.42
C GLY A 125 -6.51 -13.02 6.39
N TYR A 126 -5.88 -14.15 6.03
CA TYR A 126 -5.10 -14.91 7.02
C TYR A 126 -3.69 -14.36 7.27
N LEU A 127 -2.97 -13.95 6.22
CA LEU A 127 -1.56 -13.52 6.35
C LEU A 127 -1.37 -12.03 6.10
N TYR A 128 -2.13 -11.48 5.15
CA TYR A 128 -1.95 -10.10 4.71
C TYR A 128 -2.60 -9.11 5.68
N GLU A 129 -3.87 -9.28 6.04
CA GLU A 129 -4.54 -8.36 6.97
C GLU A 129 -3.85 -8.24 8.35
N PRO A 130 -3.43 -9.34 9.02
CA PRO A 130 -2.71 -9.24 10.27
C PRO A 130 -1.32 -8.60 10.10
N ALA A 131 -0.58 -8.96 9.05
CA ALA A 131 0.71 -8.35 8.74
C ALA A 131 0.58 -6.84 8.52
N ASP A 132 -0.47 -6.41 7.83
CA ASP A 132 -0.74 -5.01 7.53
C ASP A 132 -1.07 -4.22 8.80
N LYS A 133 -1.95 -4.78 9.65
CA LYS A 133 -2.32 -4.19 10.95
C LYS A 133 -1.13 -4.12 11.91
N ILE A 134 -0.20 -5.08 11.89
CA ILE A 134 1.00 -5.08 12.75
C ILE A 134 1.79 -3.77 12.65
N TRP A 135 1.92 -3.19 11.47
CA TRP A 135 2.62 -1.92 11.31
C TRP A 135 1.69 -0.71 11.22
N GLN A 136 0.41 -0.87 10.85
CA GLN A 136 -0.55 0.25 10.81
C GLN A 136 -1.14 0.64 12.16
N THR A 137 -1.19 -0.27 13.14
CA THR A 137 -1.94 -0.04 14.39
C THR A 137 -1.02 -0.01 15.61
N LYS A 138 -1.57 0.34 16.77
CA LYS A 138 -0.89 0.34 18.09
C LYS A 138 -1.88 -0.12 19.17
N GLY A 139 -1.36 -0.55 20.31
CA GLY A 139 -2.19 -0.98 21.44
C GLY A 139 -2.89 -2.31 21.15
N GLU A 140 -4.12 -2.46 21.64
CA GLU A 140 -4.86 -3.73 21.61
C GLU A 140 -5.10 -4.28 20.19
N GLU A 141 -5.33 -3.40 19.22
CA GLU A 141 -5.49 -3.78 17.81
C GLU A 141 -4.20 -4.38 17.23
N GLN A 142 -3.04 -3.85 17.63
CA GLN A 142 -1.73 -4.35 17.21
C GLN A 142 -1.41 -5.69 17.88
N GLU A 143 -1.77 -5.86 19.16
CA GLU A 143 -1.58 -7.13 19.87
C GLU A 143 -2.46 -8.24 19.29
N THR A 144 -3.70 -7.92 18.90
CA THR A 144 -4.59 -8.87 18.21
C THR A 144 -4.00 -9.28 16.87
N ALA A 145 -3.56 -8.30 16.07
CA ALA A 145 -2.92 -8.56 14.78
C ALA A 145 -1.64 -9.41 14.91
N LYS A 146 -0.82 -9.20 15.95
CA LYS A 146 0.35 -10.04 16.23
C LYS A 146 -0.03 -11.51 16.47
N LYS A 147 -1.09 -11.76 17.26
CA LYS A 147 -1.58 -13.12 17.52
C LYS A 147 -2.08 -13.78 16.25
N GLU A 148 -2.94 -13.08 15.49
CA GLU A 148 -3.48 -13.58 14.22
C GLU A 148 -2.37 -13.89 13.21
N TYR A 149 -1.35 -13.02 13.14
CA TYR A 149 -0.20 -13.21 12.26
C TYR A 149 0.62 -14.45 12.66
N ILE A 150 0.93 -14.62 13.95
CA ILE A 150 1.65 -15.81 14.44
C ILE A 150 0.86 -17.09 14.16
N GLU A 151 -0.46 -17.10 14.39
CA GLU A 151 -1.28 -18.27 14.09
C GLU A 151 -1.29 -18.61 12.59
N ALA A 152 -1.28 -17.59 11.72
CA ALA A 152 -1.14 -17.81 10.29
C ALA A 152 0.25 -18.36 9.91
N LEU A 153 1.32 -17.90 10.56
CA LEU A 153 2.67 -18.42 10.36
C LEU A 153 2.81 -19.86 10.87
N LYS A 154 2.11 -20.26 11.94
CA LYS A 154 2.08 -21.65 12.44
C LYS A 154 1.48 -22.63 11.43
N ILE A 155 0.52 -22.19 10.63
CA ILE A 155 -0.01 -23.02 9.54
C ILE A 155 1.11 -23.28 8.51
N LEU A 156 1.85 -22.24 8.13
CA LEU A 156 2.98 -22.37 7.22
C LEU A 156 4.12 -23.23 7.80
N GLU A 157 4.42 -23.05 9.08
CA GLU A 157 5.37 -23.88 9.84
C GLU A 157 4.97 -25.36 9.77
N SER A 158 3.70 -25.69 9.98
CA SER A 158 3.17 -27.06 9.92
C SER A 158 3.27 -27.66 8.51
N GLU A 159 3.00 -26.88 7.47
CA GLU A 159 3.10 -27.36 6.08
C GLU A 159 4.56 -27.54 5.63
N LEU A 160 5.45 -26.68 6.11
CA LEU A 160 6.89 -26.82 5.91
C LEU A 160 7.40 -28.09 6.61
N GLY A 161 7.01 -28.30 7.87
CA GLY A 161 7.54 -29.37 8.72
C GLY A 161 9.07 -29.30 8.80
N ASP A 162 9.74 -30.46 8.83
CA ASP A 162 11.20 -30.54 8.91
C ASP A 162 11.93 -30.27 7.58
N LYS A 163 11.20 -29.94 6.51
CA LYS A 163 11.78 -29.77 5.18
C LYS A 163 12.65 -28.52 5.13
N PRO A 164 13.77 -28.53 4.39
CA PRO A 164 14.59 -27.34 4.26
C PRO A 164 13.88 -26.21 3.49
N TYR A 165 12.96 -26.57 2.59
CA TYR A 165 12.12 -25.71 1.75
C TYR A 165 10.70 -26.26 1.66
N PHE A 166 9.72 -25.45 1.26
CA PHE A 166 8.37 -25.92 0.95
C PHE A 166 8.37 -26.91 -0.24
N GLY A 167 9.34 -26.77 -1.15
CA GLY A 167 9.64 -27.76 -2.19
C GLY A 167 10.36 -29.04 -1.72
N GLY A 168 10.40 -29.31 -0.41
CA GLY A 168 11.18 -30.42 0.15
C GLY A 168 12.65 -30.08 0.21
N ASP A 169 13.50 -30.88 -0.45
CA ASP A 169 14.95 -30.64 -0.54
C ASP A 169 15.33 -29.58 -1.57
N THR A 170 14.36 -29.13 -2.37
CA THR A 170 14.58 -28.19 -3.46
C THR A 170 13.94 -26.84 -3.17
N PHE A 171 14.69 -25.76 -3.45
CA PHE A 171 14.15 -24.41 -3.41
C PHE A 171 13.13 -24.25 -4.54
N GLY A 172 11.85 -24.15 -4.16
CA GLY A 172 10.73 -24.23 -5.07
C GLY A 172 9.94 -22.93 -5.20
N PHE A 173 8.83 -23.02 -5.92
CA PHE A 173 7.98 -21.86 -6.20
C PHE A 173 7.43 -21.20 -4.94
N VAL A 174 6.97 -21.99 -3.97
CA VAL A 174 6.44 -21.47 -2.70
C VAL A 174 7.53 -20.73 -1.93
N ASP A 175 8.77 -21.24 -1.93
CA ASP A 175 9.90 -20.56 -1.31
C ASP A 175 10.21 -19.23 -1.98
N ILE A 176 10.16 -19.17 -3.32
CA ILE A 176 10.31 -17.93 -4.10
C ILE A 176 9.23 -16.91 -3.70
N ALA A 177 7.96 -17.32 -3.68
CA ALA A 177 6.86 -16.45 -3.29
C ALA A 177 7.02 -15.98 -1.83
N MET A 178 7.43 -16.87 -0.93
CA MET A 178 7.64 -16.54 0.48
C MET A 178 8.85 -15.65 0.72
N THR A 179 9.86 -15.62 -0.17
CA THR A 179 10.96 -14.66 -0.04
C THR A 179 10.44 -13.25 0.12
N GLY A 180 9.38 -12.91 -0.64
CA GLY A 180 8.45 -11.77 -0.50
C GLY A 180 8.23 -11.29 0.91
N TYR A 181 7.73 -12.22 1.72
CA TYR A 181 7.32 -11.99 3.09
C TYR A 181 8.50 -12.07 4.06
N TYR A 182 9.45 -12.98 3.81
CA TYR A 182 10.61 -13.18 4.68
C TYR A 182 11.47 -11.93 4.87
N SER A 183 11.64 -11.09 3.85
CA SER A 183 12.42 -9.84 4.03
C SER A 183 11.76 -8.85 4.99
N TRP A 184 10.47 -9.02 5.28
CA TRP A 184 9.72 -8.11 6.14
C TRP A 184 9.57 -8.62 7.56
N PHE A 185 9.99 -9.87 7.85
CA PHE A 185 9.88 -10.45 9.18
C PHE A 185 10.62 -9.60 10.22
N GLU A 186 11.87 -9.22 9.93
CA GLU A 186 12.66 -8.36 10.81
C GLU A 186 12.01 -6.98 11.00
N ALA A 187 11.47 -6.40 9.92
CA ALA A 187 10.79 -5.12 9.99
C ALA A 187 9.55 -5.19 10.89
N SER A 188 8.74 -6.23 10.74
CA SER A 188 7.56 -6.50 11.57
C SER A 188 7.94 -6.70 13.05
N GLU A 189 8.93 -7.56 13.33
CA GLU A 189 9.41 -7.84 14.69
C GLU A 189 9.87 -6.55 15.39
N LYS A 190 10.67 -5.72 14.72
CA LYS A 190 11.15 -4.44 15.26
C LYS A 190 10.05 -3.38 15.41
N LEU A 191 9.12 -3.28 14.45
CA LEU A 191 8.03 -2.30 14.48
C LEU A 191 6.98 -2.60 15.55
N ALA A 192 6.74 -3.86 15.85
CA ALA A 192 5.71 -4.31 16.78
C ALA A 192 6.25 -4.95 18.04
N ASN A 193 7.58 -5.00 18.20
CA ASN A 193 8.27 -5.53 19.38
C ASN A 193 7.79 -6.94 19.78
N PHE A 194 7.88 -7.87 18.83
CA PHE A 194 7.60 -9.29 19.03
C PHE A 194 8.63 -10.14 18.31
N SER A 195 8.60 -11.46 18.51
CA SER A 195 9.46 -12.39 17.79
C SER A 195 8.67 -13.56 17.20
N ILE A 196 9.04 -13.95 15.99
CA ILE A 196 8.45 -15.07 15.23
C ILE A 196 9.17 -16.38 15.57
N GLU A 197 10.50 -16.36 15.75
CA GLU A 197 11.34 -17.55 15.90
C GLU A 197 10.93 -18.50 17.05
N PRO A 198 10.49 -18.03 18.23
CA PRO A 198 10.03 -18.92 19.29
C PRO A 198 8.78 -19.75 18.94
N GLU A 199 7.93 -19.24 18.04
CA GLU A 199 6.65 -19.86 17.67
C GLU A 199 6.73 -20.59 16.33
N CYS A 200 7.63 -20.17 15.44
CA CYS A 200 7.81 -20.72 14.09
C CYS A 200 9.31 -20.89 13.75
N PRO A 201 10.04 -21.77 14.47
CA PRO A 201 11.49 -21.91 14.35
C PRO A 201 11.94 -22.46 12.99
N THR A 202 11.20 -23.40 12.40
CA THR A 202 11.59 -24.06 11.15
C THR A 202 11.34 -23.16 9.95
N LEU A 203 10.24 -22.39 9.98
CA LEU A 203 9.94 -21.36 9.02
C LEU A 203 10.98 -20.25 9.07
N MET A 204 11.43 -19.84 10.26
CA MET A 204 12.53 -18.87 10.41
C MET A 204 13.86 -19.42 9.89
N ALA A 205 14.16 -20.71 10.13
CA ALA A 205 15.33 -21.35 9.56
C ALA A 205 15.27 -21.41 8.01
N SER A 206 14.10 -21.72 7.45
CA SER A 206 13.86 -21.69 6.00
C SER A 206 13.99 -20.28 5.43
N ALA A 207 13.41 -19.27 6.10
CA ALA A 207 13.55 -17.87 5.74
C ALA A 207 15.02 -17.45 5.69
N LYS A 208 15.80 -17.75 6.74
CA LYS A 208 17.26 -17.49 6.78
C LYS A 208 17.97 -18.15 5.60
N ARG A 209 17.69 -19.43 5.30
CA ARG A 209 18.26 -20.13 4.13
C ARG A 209 17.90 -19.45 2.81
N CYS A 210 16.62 -19.10 2.62
CA CYS A 210 16.14 -18.45 1.41
C CYS A 210 16.81 -17.08 1.20
N LEU A 211 16.92 -16.28 2.27
CA LEU A 211 17.51 -14.95 2.24
C LEU A 211 19.05 -14.96 2.09
N GLN A 212 19.72 -16.10 2.29
CA GLN A 212 21.16 -16.26 2.03
C GLN A 212 21.47 -16.71 0.60
N ARG A 213 20.48 -17.14 -0.18
CA ARG A 213 20.72 -17.57 -1.57
C ARG A 213 21.14 -16.38 -2.42
N GLU A 214 22.23 -16.53 -3.16
CA GLU A 214 22.78 -15.46 -4.00
C GLU A 214 21.76 -14.88 -4.99
N SER A 215 20.94 -15.74 -5.61
CA SER A 215 19.87 -15.33 -6.54
C SER A 215 18.78 -14.48 -5.87
N VAL A 216 18.56 -14.71 -4.57
CA VAL A 216 17.57 -13.99 -3.76
C VAL A 216 18.19 -12.69 -3.25
N VAL A 217 19.38 -12.73 -2.65
CA VAL A 217 20.10 -11.55 -2.13
C VAL A 217 20.26 -10.47 -3.21
N LYS A 218 20.61 -10.86 -4.45
CA LYS A 218 20.74 -9.92 -5.58
C LYS A 218 19.43 -9.25 -5.99
N SER A 219 18.30 -9.83 -5.58
CA SER A 219 16.94 -9.41 -5.94
C SER A 219 16.20 -8.73 -4.79
N LEU A 220 16.73 -8.82 -3.56
CA LEU A 220 16.13 -8.25 -2.35
C LEU A 220 16.87 -7.00 -1.90
N HIS A 221 16.13 -6.10 -1.27
CA HIS A 221 16.72 -4.95 -0.61
C HIS A 221 17.20 -5.33 0.79
N ASP A 222 18.15 -4.56 1.26
CA ASP A 222 18.65 -4.61 2.63
C ASP A 222 17.49 -4.43 3.64
N SER A 223 17.47 -5.24 4.69
CA SER A 223 16.39 -5.27 5.66
C SER A 223 16.33 -3.99 6.52
N GLU A 224 17.45 -3.31 6.74
CA GLU A 224 17.46 -2.00 7.43
C GLU A 224 16.80 -0.93 6.58
N LYS A 225 16.94 -0.98 5.25
CA LYS A 225 16.25 -0.07 4.34
C LYS A 225 14.74 -0.30 4.32
N ILE A 226 14.31 -1.57 4.31
CA ILE A 226 12.89 -1.93 4.43
C ILE A 226 12.33 -1.39 5.74
N LEU A 227 13.06 -1.56 6.84
CA LEU A 227 12.68 -1.03 8.15
C LEU A 227 12.59 0.50 8.16
N ALA A 228 13.59 1.21 7.63
CA ALA A 228 13.61 2.67 7.55
C ALA A 228 12.43 3.21 6.72
N PHE A 229 12.14 2.58 5.59
CA PHE A 229 10.98 2.89 4.75
C PHE A 229 9.66 2.65 5.49
N ALA A 230 9.53 1.51 6.18
CA ALA A 230 8.34 1.17 6.95
C ALA A 230 8.09 2.16 8.10
N TYR A 231 9.13 2.59 8.82
CA TYR A 231 9.02 3.66 9.81
C TYR A 231 8.58 4.98 9.19
N LYS A 232 9.14 5.37 8.03
CA LYS A 232 8.77 6.61 7.33
C LYS A 232 7.29 6.62 6.91
N ILE A 233 6.80 5.53 6.31
CA ILE A 233 5.38 5.40 5.94
C ILE A 233 4.48 5.37 7.18
N ARG A 234 4.79 4.53 8.17
CA ARG A 234 4.00 4.41 9.42
C ARG A 234 3.91 5.75 10.15
N LYS A 235 5.01 6.48 10.23
CA LYS A 235 5.10 7.71 11.01
C LYS A 235 4.37 8.88 10.36
N ILE A 236 4.37 8.98 9.03
CA ILE A 236 3.89 10.21 8.37
C ILE A 236 2.68 9.97 7.46
N TYR A 237 2.67 8.93 6.61
CA TYR A 237 1.54 8.68 5.70
C TYR A 237 0.27 8.29 6.46
N TYR A 238 0.38 7.31 7.36
CA TYR A 238 -0.76 6.88 8.18
C TYR A 238 -1.18 7.94 9.21
N TYR A 239 -0.20 8.69 9.73
CA TYR A 239 -0.48 9.82 10.60
C TYR A 239 -1.29 10.89 9.88
N ILE A 240 -0.91 11.28 8.66
CA ILE A 240 -1.68 12.22 7.85
C ILE A 240 -3.09 11.65 7.61
N ASP A 241 -3.24 10.45 7.04
CA ASP A 241 -4.57 9.93 6.66
C ASP A 241 -5.52 9.78 7.88
N LYS A 242 -5.07 9.14 8.98
CA LYS A 242 -5.91 8.97 10.18
C LYS A 242 -6.13 10.26 10.98
N LYS A 243 -5.13 11.15 11.08
CA LYS A 243 -5.23 12.35 11.91
C LYS A 243 -5.72 13.57 11.16
N THR A 244 -5.79 13.55 9.83
CA THR A 244 -6.32 14.69 9.07
C THR A 244 -7.75 14.48 8.58
N TYR A 245 -8.21 13.26 8.28
CA TYR A 245 -9.53 13.08 7.65
C TYR A 245 -10.69 13.65 8.47
N VAL A 246 -10.80 13.25 9.75
CA VAL A 246 -11.88 13.73 10.63
C VAL A 246 -11.68 15.20 11.01
N PRO A 247 -10.48 15.65 11.46
CA PRO A 247 -10.28 17.05 11.82
C PRO A 247 -10.42 18.00 10.64
N CYS A 248 -9.90 17.67 9.46
CA CYS A 248 -9.99 18.53 8.29
C CYS A 248 -11.43 18.72 7.83
N LYS A 249 -12.28 17.68 7.91
CA LYS A 249 -13.71 17.86 7.66
C LYS A 249 -14.35 18.74 8.73
N ALA A 250 -14.13 18.43 10.00
CA ALA A 250 -14.74 19.16 11.11
C ALA A 250 -14.33 20.64 11.17
N LEU A 251 -13.10 20.99 10.74
CA LEU A 251 -12.63 22.37 10.65
C LEU A 251 -13.55 23.26 9.82
N TRP A 252 -14.09 22.75 8.70
CA TRP A 252 -14.97 23.52 7.83
C TRP A 252 -16.43 23.07 7.85
N SER A 253 -16.81 21.95 8.47
CA SER A 253 -18.21 21.54 8.55
C SER A 253 -18.87 21.82 9.90
N GLU A 254 -18.11 21.97 10.98
CA GLU A 254 -18.64 22.14 12.33
C GLU A 254 -18.41 23.57 12.87
N THR A 255 -18.99 23.84 14.04
CA THR A 255 -18.79 25.04 14.88
C THR A 255 -18.68 24.62 16.36
N GLY A 256 -18.37 25.56 17.26
CA GLY A 256 -18.33 25.31 18.71
C GLY A 256 -17.25 24.30 19.13
N GLU A 257 -17.55 23.48 20.13
CA GLU A 257 -16.58 22.55 20.75
C GLU A 257 -15.96 21.56 19.75
N LYS A 258 -16.76 21.06 18.80
CA LYS A 258 -16.27 20.10 17.78
C LYS A 258 -15.24 20.75 16.84
N GLN A 259 -15.49 21.99 16.43
CA GLN A 259 -14.54 22.74 15.60
C GLN A 259 -13.27 23.06 16.39
N GLU A 260 -13.39 23.40 17.67
CA GLU A 260 -12.23 23.70 18.53
C GLU A 260 -11.36 22.46 18.81
N ALA A 261 -11.98 21.30 19.04
CA ALA A 261 -11.27 20.02 19.14
C ALA A 261 -10.49 19.70 17.84
N ALA A 262 -11.15 19.88 16.68
CA ALA A 262 -10.52 19.67 15.39
C ALA A 262 -9.33 20.63 15.13
N LYS A 263 -9.42 21.89 15.58
CA LYS A 263 -8.30 22.86 15.53
C LYS A 263 -7.10 22.37 16.33
N MET A 264 -7.32 21.94 17.57
CA MET A 264 -6.24 21.43 18.42
C MET A 264 -5.56 20.21 17.81
N GLU A 265 -6.35 19.25 17.31
CA GLU A 265 -5.83 18.05 16.65
C GLU A 265 -5.04 18.39 15.39
N PHE A 266 -5.58 19.24 14.52
CA PHE A 266 -4.91 19.60 13.27
C PHE A 266 -3.62 20.39 13.51
N ILE A 267 -3.58 21.28 14.50
CA ILE A 267 -2.35 21.99 14.87
C ILE A 267 -1.27 21.01 15.36
N GLU A 268 -1.64 19.98 16.12
CA GLU A 268 -0.68 18.95 16.55
C GLU A 268 -0.15 18.12 15.38
N VAL A 269 -1.00 17.87 14.37
CA VAL A 269 -0.57 17.28 13.09
C VAL A 269 0.48 18.15 12.41
N LEU A 270 0.21 19.44 12.25
CA LEU A 270 1.14 20.37 11.62
C LEU A 270 2.47 20.47 12.37
N LYS A 271 2.48 20.47 13.70
CA LYS A 271 3.74 20.45 14.48
C LYS A 271 4.55 19.18 14.24
N THR A 272 3.89 18.03 14.22
CA THR A 272 4.56 16.76 13.96
C THR A 272 5.19 16.79 12.57
N LEU A 273 4.43 17.20 11.55
CA LEU A 273 4.95 17.32 10.18
C LEU A 273 6.07 18.35 10.07
N ASP A 274 5.95 19.50 10.72
CA ASP A 274 6.99 20.53 10.74
C ASP A 274 8.30 20.04 11.39
N SER A 275 8.20 19.21 12.43
CA SER A 275 9.33 18.55 13.07
C SER A 275 9.94 17.47 12.18
N GLU A 276 9.12 16.66 11.50
CA GLU A 276 9.60 15.59 10.61
C GLU A 276 10.23 16.11 9.32
N LEU A 277 9.72 17.22 8.78
CA LEU A 277 10.36 17.89 7.65
C LEU A 277 11.79 18.28 8.02
N GLY A 278 12.00 18.74 9.25
CA GLY A 278 13.29 19.23 9.73
C GLY A 278 13.81 20.34 8.82
N ASP A 279 15.06 20.20 8.37
CA ASP A 279 15.71 21.11 7.43
C ASP A 279 15.68 20.62 5.98
N ASN A 280 15.00 19.51 5.69
CA ASN A 280 14.97 18.93 4.36
C ASN A 280 14.14 19.80 3.41
N PRO A 281 14.50 19.86 2.11
CA PRO A 281 13.69 20.59 1.13
C PRO A 281 12.32 19.92 0.91
N PHE A 282 12.25 18.59 1.05
CA PHE A 282 11.05 17.75 0.94
C PHE A 282 11.00 16.73 2.08
N PHE A 283 9.84 16.16 2.38
CA PHE A 283 9.73 14.99 3.28
C PHE A 283 10.39 13.74 2.69
N GLY A 284 10.52 13.68 1.36
CA GLY A 284 11.37 12.73 0.66
C GLY A 284 12.88 12.90 0.92
N GLY A 285 13.30 13.95 1.64
CA GLY A 285 14.71 14.33 1.78
C GLY A 285 15.07 15.38 0.73
N ASN A 286 16.06 15.08 -0.12
CA ASN A 286 16.48 15.98 -1.20
C ASN A 286 15.53 16.00 -2.41
N GLU A 287 14.63 15.02 -2.51
CA GLU A 287 13.70 14.87 -3.62
C GLU A 287 12.24 14.81 -3.12
N PHE A 288 11.32 15.21 -3.99
CA PHE A 288 9.88 15.12 -3.76
C PHE A 288 9.44 13.65 -3.73
N GLY A 289 8.81 13.20 -2.64
CA GLY A 289 8.45 11.80 -2.42
C GLY A 289 7.02 11.61 -1.90
N LEU A 290 6.74 10.39 -1.43
CA LEU A 290 5.39 9.92 -1.09
C LEU A 290 4.66 10.80 -0.05
N VAL A 291 5.37 11.17 1.02
CA VAL A 291 4.81 12.03 2.06
C VAL A 291 4.47 13.42 1.51
N ASP A 292 5.30 13.94 0.61
CA ASP A 292 5.04 15.22 -0.01
C ASP A 292 3.74 15.18 -0.81
N ILE A 293 3.51 14.11 -1.56
CA ILE A 293 2.26 13.89 -2.32
C ILE A 293 1.05 13.81 -1.39
N ALA A 294 1.15 12.98 -0.34
CA ALA A 294 0.06 12.77 0.60
C ALA A 294 -0.36 14.07 1.31
N PHE A 295 0.59 14.97 1.56
CA PHE A 295 0.32 16.19 2.32
C PHE A 295 0.07 17.43 1.47
N ILE A 296 0.65 17.54 0.26
CA ILE A 296 0.61 18.79 -0.51
C ILE A 296 -0.80 19.19 -0.94
N GLY A 297 -1.72 18.24 -1.10
CA GLY A 297 -3.13 18.53 -1.40
C GLY A 297 -3.82 19.37 -0.31
N PHE A 298 -3.38 19.28 0.95
CA PHE A 298 -3.95 20.08 2.05
C PHE A 298 -3.53 21.55 1.99
N TYR A 299 -2.43 21.87 1.28
CA TYR A 299 -1.95 23.25 1.17
C TYR A 299 -3.00 24.19 0.55
N SER A 300 -3.73 23.74 -0.47
CA SER A 300 -4.80 24.55 -1.10
C SER A 300 -5.95 24.87 -0.15
N TRP A 301 -6.05 24.15 0.98
CA TRP A 301 -7.07 24.34 2.01
C TRP A 301 -6.61 25.17 3.20
N PHE A 302 -5.31 25.47 3.34
CA PHE A 302 -4.81 26.17 4.52
C PHE A 302 -5.48 27.52 4.73
N ARG A 303 -5.64 28.31 3.66
CA ARG A 303 -6.36 29.58 3.73
C ARG A 303 -7.81 29.38 4.16
N THR A 304 -8.48 28.37 3.64
CA THR A 304 -9.84 28.01 4.07
C THR A 304 -9.87 27.75 5.57
N TYR A 305 -8.95 26.97 6.11
CA TYR A 305 -8.89 26.68 7.54
C TYR A 305 -8.56 27.90 8.39
N GLU A 306 -7.69 28.80 7.91
CA GLU A 306 -7.41 30.07 8.60
C GLU A 306 -8.67 30.94 8.70
N GLU A 307 -9.42 31.09 7.61
CA GLU A 307 -10.63 31.93 7.58
C GLU A 307 -11.82 31.31 8.32
N VAL A 308 -12.16 30.05 8.02
CA VAL A 308 -13.42 29.44 8.53
C VAL A 308 -13.28 28.87 9.94
N ALA A 309 -12.06 28.54 10.36
CA ALA A 309 -11.77 27.99 11.68
C ALA A 309 -10.89 28.91 12.53
N ASN A 310 -10.56 30.12 12.07
CA ASN A 310 -9.72 31.08 12.79
C ASN A 310 -8.37 30.48 13.22
N LEU A 311 -7.76 29.69 12.34
CA LEU A 311 -6.41 29.18 12.51
C LEU A 311 -5.37 30.19 12.01
N SER A 312 -4.11 30.01 12.44
CA SER A 312 -2.97 30.79 11.95
C SER A 312 -1.86 29.82 11.57
N ILE A 313 -2.01 29.21 10.40
CA ILE A 313 -1.13 28.16 9.87
C ILE A 313 0.10 28.80 9.22
N VAL A 314 -0.10 29.78 8.35
CA VAL A 314 0.98 30.41 7.56
C VAL A 314 2.01 31.06 8.47
N ALA A 315 1.54 31.76 9.51
CA ALA A 315 2.42 32.41 10.48
C ALA A 315 3.13 31.42 11.41
N LYS A 316 2.47 30.31 11.78
CA LYS A 316 3.02 29.34 12.76
C LYS A 316 3.94 28.30 12.14
N PHE A 317 3.79 27.96 10.86
CA PHE A 317 4.52 26.86 10.22
C PHE A 317 5.28 27.31 8.95
N PRO A 318 6.20 28.29 9.04
CA PRO A 318 6.88 28.86 7.88
C PRO A 318 7.73 27.85 7.10
N LYS A 319 8.24 26.78 7.75
CA LYS A 319 8.96 25.70 7.07
C LYS A 319 8.04 24.90 6.16
N LEU A 320 6.84 24.54 6.64
CA LEU A 320 5.82 23.89 5.82
C LEU A 320 5.38 24.81 4.66
N ILE A 321 5.22 26.11 4.88
CA ILE A 321 4.90 27.04 3.78
C ILE A 321 6.02 27.07 2.73
N SER A 322 7.27 27.13 3.16
CA SER A 322 8.43 27.10 2.27
C SER A 322 8.52 25.79 1.49
N TRP A 323 8.22 24.67 2.15
CA TRP A 323 8.11 23.35 1.53
C TRP A 323 7.02 23.31 0.46
N ALA A 324 5.80 23.78 0.77
CA ALA A 324 4.71 23.81 -0.18
C ALA A 324 5.03 24.67 -1.41
N GLN A 325 5.67 25.83 -1.21
CA GLN A 325 6.16 26.68 -2.30
C GLN A 325 7.19 25.97 -3.18
N ARG A 326 8.06 25.12 -2.63
CA ARG A 326 8.97 24.28 -3.42
C ARG A 326 8.20 23.21 -4.20
N CYS A 327 7.20 22.56 -3.59
CA CYS A 327 6.34 21.59 -4.26
C CYS A 327 5.60 22.22 -5.45
N LEU A 328 5.06 23.42 -5.29
CA LEU A 328 4.34 24.17 -6.34
C LEU A 328 5.19 24.54 -7.56
N LYS A 329 6.53 24.54 -7.44
CA LYS A 329 7.41 24.71 -8.61
C LYS A 329 7.37 23.50 -9.56
N ARG A 330 6.83 22.37 -9.12
CA ARG A 330 6.62 21.18 -9.96
C ARG A 330 5.33 21.33 -10.74
N GLU A 331 5.41 21.19 -12.05
CA GLU A 331 4.25 21.28 -12.95
C GLU A 331 3.13 20.31 -12.57
N SER A 332 3.47 19.08 -12.15
CA SER A 332 2.49 18.08 -11.69
C SER A 332 1.67 18.55 -10.49
N VAL A 333 2.30 19.24 -9.53
CA VAL A 333 1.63 19.75 -8.33
C VAL A 333 0.82 21.00 -8.67
N ALA A 334 1.39 21.92 -9.45
CA ALA A 334 0.74 23.16 -9.85
C ALA A 334 -0.54 22.91 -10.68
N LYS A 335 -0.55 21.86 -11.51
CA LYS A 335 -1.73 21.46 -12.29
C LYS A 335 -2.80 20.76 -11.46
N ALA A 336 -2.41 20.01 -10.44
CA ALA A 336 -3.33 19.20 -9.64
C ALA A 336 -4.03 20.00 -8.53
N LEU A 337 -3.33 20.96 -7.91
CA LEU A 337 -3.90 21.72 -6.80
C LEU A 337 -4.90 22.77 -7.29
N PRO A 338 -6.11 22.83 -6.70
CA PRO A 338 -7.04 23.91 -6.98
C PRO A 338 -6.52 25.22 -6.40
N ASP A 339 -6.94 26.32 -7.03
CA ASP A 339 -6.70 27.67 -6.50
C ASP A 339 -7.34 27.84 -5.11
N SER A 340 -6.56 28.32 -4.14
CA SER A 340 -6.99 28.40 -2.74
C SER A 340 -8.14 29.38 -2.51
N ASP A 341 -8.25 30.45 -3.32
CA ASP A 341 -9.37 31.38 -3.25
C ASP A 341 -10.67 30.70 -3.70
N LYS A 342 -10.60 29.87 -4.75
CA LYS A 342 -11.75 29.08 -5.20
C LYS A 342 -12.18 28.04 -4.17
N VAL A 343 -11.23 27.37 -3.50
CA VAL A 343 -11.55 26.45 -2.39
C VAL A 343 -12.24 27.18 -1.26
N LEU A 344 -11.67 28.30 -0.79
CA LEU A 344 -12.26 29.12 0.27
C LEU A 344 -13.67 29.59 -0.08
N LYS A 345 -13.87 30.09 -1.31
CA LYS A 345 -15.18 30.53 -1.79
C LYS A 345 -16.18 29.39 -1.76
N SER A 346 -15.85 28.25 -2.37
CA SER A 346 -16.74 27.08 -2.43
C SER A 346 -17.13 26.58 -1.03
N VAL A 347 -16.18 26.55 -0.10
CA VAL A 347 -16.42 26.07 1.26
C VAL A 347 -17.23 27.09 2.06
N SER A 348 -16.93 28.38 1.92
CA SER A 348 -17.69 29.46 2.55
C SER A 348 -19.15 29.47 2.08
N ASP A 349 -19.37 29.40 0.76
CA ASP A 349 -20.71 29.34 0.16
C ASP A 349 -21.50 28.13 0.71
N HIS A 350 -20.85 26.95 0.79
CA HIS A 350 -21.48 25.76 1.36
C HIS A 350 -21.78 25.91 2.86
N ARG A 351 -20.86 26.49 3.65
CA ARG A 351 -21.06 26.73 5.08
C ARG A 351 -22.26 27.67 5.33
N LYS A 352 -22.40 28.73 4.54
CA LYS A 352 -23.55 29.64 4.64
C LYS A 352 -24.89 28.91 4.45
N ILE A 353 -24.94 28.01 3.45
CA ILE A 353 -26.14 27.22 3.15
C ILE A 353 -26.46 26.22 4.27
N VAL A 354 -25.46 25.46 4.74
CA VAL A 354 -25.68 24.33 5.65
C VAL A 354 -25.80 24.75 7.12
N LEU A 355 -25.12 25.82 7.52
CA LEU A 355 -25.08 26.27 8.91
C LEU A 355 -25.98 27.49 9.16
N GLU A 356 -26.70 27.97 8.14
CA GLU A 356 -27.56 29.17 8.19
C GLU A 356 -26.81 30.40 8.76
N ILE A 357 -25.54 30.55 8.38
CA ILE A 357 -24.68 31.66 8.80
C ILE A 357 -24.74 32.73 7.70
N ASP A 358 -25.23 33.92 8.03
CA ASP A 358 -25.37 35.07 7.11
C ASP A 358 -24.05 35.57 6.49
#